data_AF-A0A5R8U7E2-F1
#
_entry.id   AF-A0A5R8U7E2-F1
#
_cell.length_a   1.000
_cell.length_b   1.000
_cell.length_c   1.000
_cell.angle_alpha   90.00
_cell.angle_beta   90.00
_cell.angle_gamma   90.00
#
_symmetry.space_group_name_H-M   'P 1'
#
loop_
_entity.id
_entity.type
_entity.pdbx_description
1 polymer ?
#
loop_
_entity_poly.entity_id
_entity_poly.type
_entity_poly.pdbx_seq_one_letter_code
_entity_poly.pdbx_strand_id
1 'polypeptide(L)'
;MTNLISHYDNLFDMNQSMLTMVREEKWDAFLALLDIFLAKAEDLMTGTSGVTLSEIERERIRSLVRELMNGTEELIRKVNIRLETLKQNMSSLHQGSKVSQMYTAFDAARR
;
A
#
# COMPACT_ATOMS: atom_id res chain seq x y z
N MET A 1 17.53 -25.97 -0.98
CA MET A 1 16.14 -25.80 -1.43
C MET A 1 15.48 -24.87 -0.45
N THR A 2 15.33 -23.60 -0.83
CA THR A 2 14.60 -22.59 -0.06
C THR A 2 13.16 -23.04 0.08
N ASN A 3 12.65 -23.11 1.32
CA ASN A 3 11.30 -23.60 1.59
C ASN A 3 10.29 -22.62 0.98
N LEU A 4 9.61 -23.02 -0.08
CA LEU A 4 8.64 -22.19 -0.81
C LEU A 4 7.57 -21.61 0.11
N ILE A 5 7.11 -22.39 1.09
CA ILE A 5 6.14 -21.94 2.09
C ILE A 5 6.70 -20.78 2.91
N SER A 6 7.98 -20.83 3.29
CA SER A 6 8.62 -19.75 4.05
C SER A 6 8.64 -18.43 3.27
N HIS A 7 8.70 -18.47 1.94
CA HIS A 7 8.62 -17.26 1.12
C HIS A 7 7.20 -16.68 1.10
N TYR A 8 6.17 -17.53 1.00
CA TYR A 8 4.78 -17.10 1.12
C TYR A 8 4.44 -16.59 2.53
N ASP A 9 4.92 -17.25 3.59
CA ASP A 9 4.78 -16.79 4.97
C ASP A 9 5.43 -15.41 5.14
N ASN A 10 6.64 -15.20 4.59
CA ASN A 10 7.33 -13.91 4.66
C ASN A 10 6.54 -12.80 3.96
N LEU A 11 6.00 -13.06 2.77
CA LEU A 11 5.13 -12.08 2.08
C LEU A 11 3.87 -11.79 2.91
N PHE A 12 3.29 -12.81 3.53
CA PHE A 12 2.11 -12.65 4.38
C PHE A 12 2.43 -11.74 5.58
N ASP A 13 3.53 -11.96 6.29
CA ASP A 13 3.96 -11.13 7.41
C ASP A 13 4.22 -9.68 7.00
N MET A 14 4.83 -9.47 5.83
CA MET A 14 5.03 -8.14 5.24
C MET A 14 3.68 -7.47 4.93
N ASN A 15 2.72 -8.20 4.38
CA ASN A 15 1.38 -7.69 4.09
C ASN A 15 0.65 -7.25 5.37
N GLN A 16 0.69 -8.06 6.43
CA GLN A 16 0.11 -7.70 7.74
C GLN A 16 0.81 -6.50 8.38
N SER A 17 2.12 -6.40 8.22
CA SER A 17 2.91 -5.25 8.68
C SER A 17 2.50 -3.98 7.93
N MET A 18 2.35 -4.05 6.61
CA MET A 18 1.86 -2.93 5.80
C MET A 18 0.45 -2.51 6.20
N LEU A 19 -0.47 -3.45 6.43
CA LEU A 19 -1.83 -3.14 6.90
C LEU A 19 -1.82 -2.38 8.23
N THR A 20 -0.91 -2.76 9.14
CA THR A 20 -0.71 -2.07 10.41
C THR A 20 -0.15 -0.67 10.20
N MET A 21 0.86 -0.50 9.35
CA MET A 21 1.46 0.81 9.05
C MET A 21 0.44 1.78 8.43
N VAL A 22 -0.38 1.30 7.49
CA VAL A 22 -1.42 2.11 6.87
C VAL A 22 -2.49 2.51 7.88
N ARG A 23 -2.87 1.62 8.82
CA ARG A 23 -3.79 1.94 9.92
C ARG A 23 -3.21 3.00 10.86
N GLU A 24 -1.91 2.97 11.10
CA GLU A 24 -1.18 3.92 11.95
C GLU A 24 -0.71 5.17 11.19
N GLU A 25 -1.12 5.34 9.93
CA GLU A 25 -0.72 6.44 9.05
C GLU A 25 0.80 6.60 8.88
N LYS A 26 1.57 5.53 9.06
CA LYS A 26 3.03 5.48 8.88
C LYS A 26 3.39 5.32 7.40
N TRP A 27 3.03 6.32 6.59
CA TRP A 27 3.09 6.24 5.12
C TRP A 27 4.51 6.06 4.57
N ASP A 28 5.52 6.71 5.14
CA ASP A 28 6.90 6.59 4.66
C ASP A 28 7.45 5.17 4.88
N ALA A 29 7.19 4.60 6.07
CA ALA A 29 7.56 3.22 6.39
C ALA A 29 6.79 2.21 5.53
N PHE A 30 5.50 2.47 5.27
CA PHE A 30 4.69 1.67 4.37
C PHE A 30 5.27 1.63 2.95
N LEU A 31 5.63 2.79 2.38
CA LEU A 31 6.21 2.86 1.04
C LEU A 31 7.55 2.12 0.95
N ALA A 32 8.42 2.30 1.96
CA ALA A 32 9.69 1.58 2.01
C ALA A 32 9.51 0.05 2.07
N LEU A 33 8.50 -0.44 2.79
CA LEU A 33 8.20 -1.87 2.86
C LEU A 33 7.51 -2.39 1.60
N LEU A 34 6.68 -1.57 0.95
CA LEU A 34 5.97 -1.92 -0.29
C LEU A 34 6.93 -2.26 -1.42
N ASP A 35 8.00 -1.46 -1.60
CA ASP A 35 9.00 -1.71 -2.64
C ASP A 35 9.67 -3.08 -2.46
N ILE A 36 10.03 -3.42 -1.22
CA ILE A 36 10.63 -4.72 -0.88
C ILE A 36 9.62 -5.85 -1.08
N PHE A 37 8.36 -5.63 -0.72
CA PHE A 37 7.28 -6.61 -0.88
C PHE A 37 7.06 -6.95 -2.35
N LEU A 38 7.00 -5.94 -3.23
CA LEU A 38 6.78 -6.13 -4.66
C LEU A 38 7.94 -6.88 -5.31
N ALA A 39 9.19 -6.53 -4.99
CA ALA A 39 10.36 -7.24 -5.48
C ALA A 39 10.34 -8.73 -5.08
N LYS A 40 10.03 -9.04 -3.81
CA LYS A 40 9.92 -10.42 -3.32
C LYS A 40 8.76 -11.18 -3.96
N ALA A 41 7.64 -10.53 -4.21
CA ALA A 41 6.51 -11.14 -4.88
C ALA A 41 6.85 -11.49 -6.34
N GLU A 42 7.55 -10.61 -7.04
CA GLU A 42 8.04 -10.85 -8.40
C GLU A 42 9.04 -12.01 -8.46
N ASP A 43 10.03 -12.03 -7.56
CA ASP A 43 10.99 -13.13 -7.44
C ASP A 43 10.28 -14.48 -7.21
N LEU A 44 9.22 -14.49 -6.39
CA LEU A 44 8.46 -15.69 -6.10
C LEU A 44 7.64 -16.18 -7.31
N MET A 45 7.07 -15.24 -8.08
CA MET A 45 6.31 -15.58 -9.29
C MET A 45 7.20 -16.14 -10.40
N THR A 46 8.43 -15.64 -10.52
CA THR A 46 9.37 -16.07 -11.56
C THR A 46 10.16 -17.33 -11.17
N GLY A 47 10.44 -17.52 -9.88
CA GLY A 47 11.32 -18.58 -9.36
C GLY A 47 10.66 -19.94 -9.05
N THR A 48 9.34 -20.08 -9.26
CA THR A 48 8.58 -21.27 -8.80
C THR A 48 8.37 -22.37 -9.85
N SER A 49 8.92 -22.19 -11.05
CA SER A 49 8.79 -23.18 -12.13
C SER A 49 9.50 -24.50 -11.79
N GLY A 50 8.77 -25.61 -11.85
CA GLY A 50 9.33 -26.97 -11.67
C GLY A 50 9.38 -27.51 -10.24
N VAL A 51 8.81 -26.81 -9.26
CA VAL A 51 8.73 -27.31 -7.86
C VAL A 51 7.59 -28.32 -7.73
N THR A 52 7.92 -29.54 -7.28
CA THR A 52 6.92 -30.54 -6.90
C THR A 52 6.52 -30.31 -5.46
N LEU A 53 5.25 -29.99 -5.24
CA LEU A 53 4.67 -29.76 -3.91
C LEU A 53 3.80 -30.97 -3.52
N SER A 54 3.87 -31.35 -2.26
CA SER A 54 2.86 -32.24 -1.67
C SER A 54 1.50 -31.54 -1.60
N GLU A 55 0.42 -32.31 -1.45
CA GLU A 55 -0.94 -31.75 -1.36
C GLU A 55 -1.11 -30.81 -0.16
N ILE A 56 -0.48 -31.13 0.97
CA ILE A 56 -0.50 -30.30 2.19
C ILE A 56 0.17 -28.95 1.92
N GLU A 57 1.34 -28.95 1.27
CA GLU A 57 2.07 -27.72 0.95
C GLU A 57 1.30 -26.87 -0.06
N ARG A 58 0.68 -27.51 -1.07
CA ARG A 58 -0.17 -26.85 -2.05
C ARG A 58 -1.38 -26.18 -1.41
N GLU A 59 -2.07 -26.85 -0.48
CA GLU A 59 -3.23 -26.27 0.21
C GLU A 59 -2.81 -25.12 1.12
N ARG A 60 -1.70 -25.25 1.84
CA ARG A 60 -1.17 -24.14 2.67
C ARG A 60 -0.82 -22.91 1.83
N ILE A 61 -0.10 -23.10 0.72
CA ILE A 61 0.23 -22.00 -0.19
C ILE A 61 -1.04 -21.38 -0.77
N ARG A 62 -2.04 -22.18 -1.14
CA ARG A 62 -3.33 -21.69 -1.63
C ARG A 62 -4.04 -20.82 -0.58
N SER A 63 -4.01 -21.22 0.70
CA SER A 63 -4.55 -20.42 1.79
C SER A 63 -3.80 -19.08 1.93
N LEU A 64 -2.47 -19.13 1.97
CA LEU A 64 -1.62 -17.93 2.08
C LEU A 64 -1.84 -16.96 0.92
N VAL A 65 -1.96 -17.47 -0.31
CA VAL A 65 -2.24 -16.65 -1.50
C VAL A 65 -3.60 -15.95 -1.38
N ARG A 66 -4.65 -16.66 -0.92
CA ARG A 66 -5.97 -16.03 -0.72
C ARG A 66 -5.89 -14.92 0.33
N GLU A 67 -5.21 -15.16 1.44
CA GLU A 67 -5.06 -14.16 2.49
C GLU A 67 -4.24 -12.95 2.02
N LEU A 68 -3.16 -13.20 1.26
CA LEU A 68 -2.38 -12.15 0.61
C LEU A 68 -3.23 -11.30 -0.34
N MET A 69 -4.04 -11.93 -1.19
CA MET A 69 -4.94 -11.22 -2.11
C MET A 69 -5.91 -10.32 -1.33
N ASN A 70 -6.60 -10.87 -0.34
CA ASN A 70 -7.54 -10.12 0.51
C ASN A 70 -6.84 -8.94 1.22
N GLY A 71 -5.64 -9.15 1.76
CA GLY A 71 -4.86 -8.11 2.41
C GLY A 71 -4.39 -7.02 1.45
N THR A 72 -3.97 -7.38 0.24
CA THR A 72 -3.62 -6.41 -0.81
C THR A 72 -4.81 -5.59 -1.29
N GLU A 73 -6.00 -6.18 -1.42
CA GLU A 73 -7.22 -5.45 -1.77
C GLU A 73 -7.56 -4.39 -0.70
N GLU A 74 -7.43 -4.76 0.58
CA GLU A 74 -7.63 -3.83 1.69
C GLU A 74 -6.59 -2.70 1.68
N LEU A 75 -5.32 -3.00 1.39
CA LEU A 75 -4.27 -1.98 1.22
C LEU A 75 -4.62 -1.01 0.11
N ILE A 76 -5.01 -1.51 -1.07
CA ILE A 76 -5.42 -0.68 -2.22
C ILE A 76 -6.58 0.23 -1.83
N ARG A 77 -7.60 -0.33 -1.15
CA ARG A 77 -8.76 0.45 -0.68
C ARG A 77 -8.33 1.60 0.24
N LYS A 78 -7.47 1.32 1.23
CA LYS A 78 -6.99 2.34 2.17
C LYS A 78 -6.13 3.41 1.48
N VAL A 79 -5.25 3.02 0.57
CA VAL A 79 -4.43 3.95 -0.22
C VAL A 79 -5.32 4.86 -1.08
N ASN A 80 -6.33 4.32 -1.74
CA ASN A 80 -7.28 5.11 -2.53
C ASN A 80 -8.03 6.14 -1.67
N ILE A 81 -8.52 5.75 -0.50
CA ILE A 81 -9.18 6.67 0.45
C ILE A 81 -8.23 7.81 0.86
N ARG A 82 -6.95 7.49 1.13
CA ARG A 82 -5.95 8.49 1.48
C ARG A 82 -5.69 9.45 0.32
N LEU A 83 -5.54 8.95 -0.90
CA LEU A 83 -5.36 9.78 -2.09
C LEU A 83 -6.53 10.75 -2.30
N GLU A 84 -7.77 10.28 -2.14
CA GLU A 84 -8.95 11.15 -2.23
C GLU A 84 -8.96 12.23 -1.14
N THR A 85 -8.58 11.87 0.10
CA THR A 85 -8.46 12.83 1.20
C THR A 85 -7.39 13.88 0.90
N LEU A 86 -6.24 13.48 0.36
CA LEU A 86 -5.17 14.40 -0.03
C LEU A 86 -5.62 15.34 -1.15
N LYS A 87 -6.31 14.84 -2.18
CA LYS A 87 -6.88 15.66 -3.26
C LYS A 87 -7.87 16.70 -2.75
N GLN A 88 -8.75 16.31 -1.83
CA GLN A 88 -9.70 17.22 -1.20
C GLN A 88 -8.97 18.30 -0.40
N ASN A 89 -8.00 17.92 0.44
CA ASN A 89 -7.21 18.86 1.23
C ASN A 89 -6.45 19.87 0.35
N MET A 90 -5.84 19.42 -0.74
CA MET A 90 -5.15 20.31 -1.70
C MET A 90 -6.13 21.27 -2.39
N SER A 91 -7.32 20.77 -2.75
CA SER A 91 -8.35 21.61 -3.38
C SER A 91 -8.84 22.70 -2.42
N SER A 92 -9.10 22.36 -1.16
CA SER A 92 -9.48 23.32 -0.13
C SER A 92 -8.37 24.35 0.16
N LEU A 93 -7.11 23.91 0.21
CA LEU A 93 -5.96 24.81 0.36
C LEU A 93 -5.84 25.78 -0.82
N HIS A 94 -6.02 25.31 -2.05
CA HIS A 94 -5.99 26.15 -3.24
C HIS A 94 -7.12 27.20 -3.21
N GLN A 95 -8.33 26.80 -2.83
CA GLN A 95 -9.45 27.73 -2.67
C GLN A 95 -9.18 28.77 -1.57
N GLY A 96 -8.66 28.34 -0.41
CA GLY A 96 -8.28 29.25 0.68
C GLY A 96 -7.20 30.26 0.27
N SER A 97 -6.18 29.80 -0.46
CA SER A 97 -5.14 30.67 -1.02
C SER A 97 -5.72 31.72 -1.98
N LYS A 98 -6.61 31.30 -2.89
CA LYS A 98 -7.27 32.21 -3.84
C LYS A 98 -8.11 33.27 -3.12
N VAL A 99 -8.86 32.88 -2.10
CA VAL A 99 -9.66 33.80 -1.27
C VAL A 99 -8.75 34.78 -0.52
N SER A 100 -7.67 34.30 0.09
CA SER A 100 -6.70 35.15 0.77
C SER A 100 -6.07 36.19 -0.17
N GLN A 101 -5.67 35.78 -1.38
CA GLN A 101 -5.14 36.69 -2.40
C GLN A 101 -6.16 37.75 -2.83
N MET A 102 -7.44 37.37 -2.97
CA MET A 102 -8.52 38.33 -3.29
C MET A 102 -8.70 39.37 -2.18
N TYR A 103 -8.66 38.95 -0.91
CA TYR A 103 -8.72 39.89 0.22
C TYR A 103 -7.51 40.85 0.23
N THR A 104 -6.29 40.34 0.03
CA THR A 104 -5.09 41.19 -0.03
C THR A 104 -5.15 42.18 -1.20
N ALA A 105 -5.64 41.75 -2.36
CA ALA A 105 -5.82 42.63 -3.52
C ALA A 105 -6.91 43.69 -3.27
N PHE A 106 -8.02 43.33 -2.62
CA PHE A 106 -9.09 44.26 -2.27
C PHE A 106 -8.63 45.32 -1.25
N ASP A 107 -7.88 44.91 -0.22
CA ASP A 107 -7.30 45.84 0.75
C ASP A 107 -6.26 46.78 0.13
N ALA A 108 -5.47 46.29 -0.84
CA ALA A 108 -4.50 47.10 -1.58
C ALA A 108 -5.17 48.12 -2.52
N ALA A 109 -6.29 47.77 -3.15
CA ALA A 109 -7.04 48.68 -4.03
C ALA A 109 -7.80 49.78 -3.28
N ARG A 110 -7.96 49.65 -1.96
CA ARG A 110 -8.66 50.60 -1.10
C ARG A 110 -7.73 51.65 -0.45
N ARG A 111 -6.41 51.50 -0.59
CA ARG A 111 -5.41 52.48 -0.14
C ARG A 111 -5.03 53.42 -1.28
#